data_AF-A0A9X5C9M9-F1
#
_entry.id   AF-A0A9X5C9M9-F1
#
_cell.length_a   1.000
_cell.length_b   1.000
_cell.length_c   1.000
_cell.angle_alpha   90.00
_cell.angle_beta   90.00
_cell.angle_gamma   90.00
#
_symmetry.space_group_name_H-M   'P 1'
#
loop_
_entity.id
_entity.type
_entity.pdbx_description
1 polymer ?
#
loop_
_entity_poly.entity_id
_entity_poly.type
_entity_poly.pdbx_seq_one_letter_code
_entity_poly.pdbx_strand_id
1 'polypeptide(L)' 'MPDQEKRSIDEIMEDLQRINQEFRERVRDGFKNPDDFIKLSEIEKMGRELSLNTQKLYLEETTSLLNDIDI' A
#
# COMPACT_ATOMS: atom_id res chain seq x y z
N MET A 1 -13.56 0.82 -21.78
CA MET A 1 -12.71 1.34 -20.69
C MET A 1 -11.55 0.36 -20.55
N PRO A 2 -10.30 0.82 -20.36
CA PRO A 2 -9.17 -0.10 -20.27
C PRO A 2 -9.37 -1.02 -19.07
N ASP A 3 -9.08 -2.31 -19.25
CA ASP A 3 -9.06 -3.33 -18.20
C ASP A 3 -8.07 -2.91 -17.10
N GLN A 4 -8.55 -2.14 -16.14
CA GLN A 4 -7.96 -2.13 -14.81
C GLN A 4 -8.34 -3.49 -14.22
N GLU A 5 -7.39 -4.43 -14.22
CA GLU A 5 -7.51 -5.67 -13.45
C GLU A 5 -8.08 -5.28 -12.08
N LYS A 6 -9.32 -5.69 -11.80
CA LYS A 6 -9.95 -5.50 -10.50
C LYS A 6 -9.13 -6.30 -9.50
N ARG A 7 -8.14 -5.64 -8.90
CA ARG A 7 -7.48 -6.16 -7.71
C ARG A 7 -8.53 -6.21 -6.61
N SER A 8 -8.50 -7.24 -5.77
CA SER A 8 -9.42 -7.28 -4.63
C SER A 8 -8.97 -6.24 -3.60
N ILE A 9 -9.93 -5.68 -2.85
CA ILE A 9 -9.66 -4.92 -1.62
C ILE A 9 -8.69 -5.70 -0.72
N ASP A 10 -8.84 -7.02 -0.65
CA ASP A 10 -7.96 -7.91 0.11
C ASP A 10 -6.49 -7.82 -0.36
N GLU A 11 -6.25 -7.83 -1.67
CA GLU A 11 -4.90 -7.74 -2.24
C GLU A 11 -4.26 -6.35 -1.97
N ILE A 12 -5.08 -5.31 -1.94
CA ILE A 12 -4.64 -3.96 -1.60
C ILE A 12 -4.29 -3.88 -0.10
N MET A 13 -5.12 -4.49 0.75
CA MET A 13 -4.86 -4.58 2.19
C MET A 13 -3.58 -5.37 2.50
N GLU A 14 -3.36 -6.50 1.81
CA GLU A 14 -2.13 -7.29 1.92
C GLU A 14 -0.88 -6.45 1.56
N ASP A 15 -0.95 -5.67 0.48
CA ASP A 15 0.16 -4.80 0.10
C ASP A 15 0.43 -3.70 1.15
N LEU A 16 -0.61 -3.07 1.70
CA LEU A 16 -0.44 -2.07 2.77
C LEU A 16 0.22 -2.68 4.01
N GLN A 17 -0.19 -3.89 4.39
CA GLN A 17 0.40 -4.62 5.50
C GLN A 17 1.86 -5.00 5.21
N ARG A 18 2.15 -5.47 3.99
CA ARG A 18 3.51 -5.82 3.54
C ARG A 18 4.45 -4.62 3.61
N ILE A 19 4.04 -3.46 3.08
CA ILE A 19 4.88 -2.25 3.08
C ILE A 19 5.17 -1.79 4.51
N ASN A 20 4.15 -1.79 5.39
CA ASN A 20 4.33 -1.43 6.79
C ASN A 20 5.28 -2.39 7.52
N GLN A 21 5.16 -3.70 7.26
CA GLN A 21 6.06 -4.69 7.83
C GLN A 21 7.50 -4.49 7.34
N GLU A 22 7.70 -4.36 6.03
CA GLU A 22 9.03 -4.15 5.44
C GLU A 22 9.72 -2.90 6.01
N PHE A 23 8.99 -1.81 6.15
CA PHE A 23 9.50 -0.59 6.77
C PHE A 23 9.97 -0.83 8.22
N ARG A 24 9.15 -1.50 9.04
CA ARG A 24 9.49 -1.79 10.45
C ARG A 24 10.71 -2.69 10.56
N GLU A 25 10.82 -3.69 9.70
CA GLU A 25 11.96 -4.62 9.70
C GLU A 25 13.26 -3.91 9.37
N ARG A 26 13.28 -3.10 8.30
CA ARG A 26 14.48 -2.35 7.91
C ARG A 26 14.87 -1.29 8.93
N VAL A 27 13.90 -0.63 9.57
CA VAL A 27 14.19 0.30 10.68
C VAL A 27 14.81 -0.45 11.86
N ARG A 28 14.24 -1.59 12.25
CA ARG A 28 14.75 -2.44 13.33
C ARG A 28 16.16 -2.94 13.03
N ASP A 29 16.44 -3.34 11.79
CA ASP A 29 17.74 -3.85 11.40
C ASP A 29 18.79 -2.74 11.31
N GLY A 30 18.39 -1.54 10.86
CA GLY A 30 19.21 -0.33 10.96
C GLY A 30 19.63 0.02 12.40
N PHE A 31 18.75 -0.18 13.38
CA PHE A 31 19.13 -0.01 14.80
C PHE A 31 20.18 -1.02 15.29
N LYS A 32 20.27 -2.20 14.68
CA LYS A 32 21.30 -3.20 15.00
C LYS A 32 22.61 -2.91 14.27
N ASN A 33 22.51 -2.49 13.01
CA ASN A 33 23.65 -2.16 12.16
C ASN A 33 23.35 -0.89 11.35
N PRO A 34 24.05 0.22 11.60
CA PRO A 34 23.78 1.48 10.93
C PRO A 34 23.87 1.45 9.40
N ASP A 35 24.69 0.56 8.84
CA ASP A 35 24.82 0.40 7.39
C ASP A 35 23.57 -0.23 6.73
N ASP A 36 22.74 -0.89 7.54
CA ASP A 36 21.48 -1.52 7.11
C ASP A 36 20.28 -0.57 7.28
N PHE A 37 20.49 0.69 7.68
CA PHE A 37 19.40 1.66 7.74
C PHE A 37 18.78 1.83 6.36
N ILE A 38 17.45 1.76 6.35
CA ILE A 38 16.64 2.04 5.17
C ILE A 38 17.01 3.41 4.59
N LYS A 39 17.26 3.46 3.27
CA LYS A 39 17.62 4.71 2.60
C LYS A 39 16.38 5.58 2.43
N LEU A 40 16.59 6.91 2.44
CA LEU A 40 15.50 7.87 2.19
C LEU A 40 14.76 7.60 0.87
N SER A 41 15.49 7.26 -0.20
CA SER A 41 14.90 6.91 -1.49
C SER A 41 13.98 5.69 -1.44
N GLU A 42 14.26 4.75 -0.53
CA GLU A 42 13.43 3.55 -0.33
C GLU A 42 12.19 3.88 0.49
N ILE A 43 12.33 4.74 1.52
CA ILE A 43 11.18 5.30 2.26
C ILE A 43 10.24 6.04 1.30
N GLU A 44 10.78 6.88 0.41
CA GLU A 44 9.97 7.61 -0.57
C GLU A 44 9.25 6.67 -1.55
N LYS A 45 9.91 5.57 -1.96
CA LYS A 45 9.29 4.54 -2.80
C LYS A 45 8.12 3.87 -2.07
N MET A 46 8.34 3.43 -0.83
CA MET A 46 7.30 2.84 0.02
C MET A 46 6.14 3.81 0.25
N GLY A 47 6.42 5.10 0.50
CA GLY A 47 5.41 6.14 0.67
C GLY A 47 4.54 6.33 -0.58
N ARG A 48 5.15 6.30 -1.78
CA ARG A 48 4.39 6.34 -3.05
C ARG A 48 3.51 5.11 -3.23
N GLU A 49 4.03 3.92 -2.92
CA GLU A 49 3.25 2.67 -2.99
C GLU A 49 2.06 2.68 -2.03
N LEU A 50 2.25 3.11 -0.77
CA LEU A 50 1.18 3.29 0.22
C LEU A 50 0.11 4.27 -0.27
N SER A 51 0.53 5.41 -0.82
CA SER A 51 -0.40 6.43 -1.34
C SER A 51 -1.24 5.87 -2.49
N LEU A 52 -0.64 5.15 -3.43
CA LEU A 52 -1.33 4.56 -4.57
C LEU A 52 -2.33 3.50 -4.14
N ASN A 53 -1.93 2.61 -3.21
CA ASN A 53 -2.80 1.56 -2.70
C ASN A 53 -3.97 2.12 -1.90
N THR A 54 -3.74 3.14 -1.09
CA THR A 54 -4.80 3.83 -0.34
C THR A 54 -5.80 4.52 -1.28
N GLN A 55 -5.32 5.19 -2.34
CA GLN A 55 -6.20 5.81 -3.34
C GLN A 55 -7.06 4.77 -4.07
N LYS A 56 -6.48 3.60 -4.41
CA LYS A 56 -7.23 2.50 -5.03
C LYS A 56 -8.29 1.93 -4.09
N LEU A 57 -7.95 1.73 -2.81
CA LEU A 57 -8.90 1.26 -1.80
C LEU A 57 -10.11 2.18 -1.70
N TYR A 58 -9.90 3.49 -1.61
CA TYR A 58 -11.00 4.46 -1.57
C TYR A 58 -11.84 4.42 -2.85
N LEU A 59 -11.22 4.25 -4.03
CA LEU A 59 -11.96 4.16 -5.29
C LEU A 59 -12.83 2.89 -5.35
N GLU A 60 -12.30 1.75 -4.92
CA GLU A 60 -13.05 0.49 -4.89
C GLU A 60 -14.20 0.52 -3.88
N GLU A 61 -13.96 1.03 -2.67
CA GLU A 61 -15.01 1.19 -1.64
C GLU A 61 -16.11 2.15 -2.09
N THR A 62 -15.74 3.32 -2.64
CA THR A 62 -16.74 4.27 -3.15
C THR A 62 -17.52 3.71 -4.33
N THR A 63 -16.88 2.97 -5.23
CA THR A 63 -17.55 2.29 -6.34
C THR A 63 -18.52 1.20 -5.84
N SER A 64 -18.11 0.42 -4.83
CA SER A 64 -18.99 -0.58 -4.21
C SER A 64 -20.22 0.07 -3.58
N LEU A 65 -20.03 1.12 -2.78
CA LEU A 65 -21.13 1.85 -2.14
C LEU A 65 -22.09 2.47 -3.15
N LEU A 66 -21.58 3.02 -4.26
CA LEU A 66 -22.43 3.56 -5.33
C LEU A 66 -23.26 2.48 -6.01
N ASN A 67 -22.68 1.30 -6.27
CA ASN A 67 -23.42 0.18 -6.85
C ASN A 67 -24.53 -0.35 -5.91
N ASP A 68 -24.35 -0.25 -4.60
CA ASP A 68 -25.35 -0.66 -3.61
C ASP A 68 -26.55 0.31 -3.52
N ILE A 69 -26.40 1.56 -4.00
CA ILE A 69 -27.45 2.59 -3.98
C ILE A 69 -28.40 2.50 -5.19
N ASP A 70 -27.96 1.89 -6.29
CA ASP A 70 -28.75 1.73 -7.53
C ASP A 70 -29.69 0.48 -7.52
N ILE A 71 -30.04 -0.06 -6.34
CA ILE A 71 -30.99 -1.18 -6.13
C ILE A 71 -32.29 -0.71 -5.45
#